data_AF-A0A3A8N5X9-F1
#
_entry.id   AF-A0A3A8N5X9-F1
#
_cell.length_a   1.000
_cell.length_b   1.000
_cell.length_c   1.000
_cell.angle_alpha   90.00
_cell.angle_beta   90.00
_cell.angle_gamma   90.00
#
_symmetry.space_group_name_H-M   'P 1'
#
loop_
_entity.id
_entity.type
_entity.pdbx_description
1 polymer ?
#
loop_
_entity_poly.entity_id
_entity_poly.type
_entity_poly.pdbx_seq_one_letter_code
_entity_poly.pdbx_strand_id
1 'polypeptide(L)'
;MAICPFRSSWRAMRACASRPFRCAFQARAARWRRPKSAHGPALARPPSMPGAGREQSLRTPSCEPLPRDWHRSCPMPDSPPQRQVHAPGRVGPASWSLDPGAWRPMSSTEADLSAVPVPAPFAHLRRFPLDGALLLFDRDTGTNVRCEGEETAHLRARAPRALQFGITNRCNLACTFCSRDLDAKSDWTADSAFDLLSGLADAGVLEVAFGGGEPWAFPHFETLVARLYDETPLAVSFTTNGVALTPRRLAAVRGRYGQVRVSLYDDNGWRGTVGRLADAGARFGVNYLVTPERLPSLETVVLELVALGCRDVLLLSYNGHDRALHLDAAQARDLSRRVAVLARALGSRCQLKLDVCWGERLEGVPRLFDKQDCGAGREFLVITSDRKVMPCSFHHLAFPVTSARDVMDVWHGQRAQLASASTLPGCARTPGHGLSSLSGAPS
;
A
#
# COMPACT_ATOMS: atom_id res chain seq x y z
N MET A 1 16.78 -23.97 35.61
CA MET A 1 17.56 -25.13 35.18
C MET A 1 16.62 -26.02 34.37
N ALA A 2 16.67 -25.88 33.05
CA ALA A 2 16.10 -26.79 32.05
C ALA A 2 16.70 -26.30 30.72
N ILE A 3 17.72 -27.04 30.26
CA ILE A 3 18.47 -26.79 29.04
C ILE A 3 17.70 -27.48 27.92
N CYS A 4 17.33 -26.76 26.86
CA CYS A 4 16.85 -27.33 25.61
C CYS A 4 17.76 -26.82 24.48
N PRO A 5 18.55 -27.69 23.82
CA PRO A 5 19.45 -27.28 22.76
C PRO A 5 18.73 -27.40 21.42
N PHE A 6 18.27 -26.29 20.85
CA PHE A 6 17.94 -26.24 19.42
C PHE A 6 18.88 -25.24 18.75
N ARG A 7 19.91 -25.77 18.11
CA ARG A 7 20.65 -25.07 17.05
C ARG A 7 19.71 -25.01 15.83
N SER A 8 18.98 -23.92 15.66
CA SER A 8 18.33 -23.59 14.40
C SER A 8 19.08 -22.43 13.77
N SER A 9 19.71 -22.71 12.62
CA SER A 9 20.60 -21.83 11.86
C SER A 9 19.84 -20.81 11.01
N TRP A 10 18.89 -20.10 11.62
CA TRP A 10 18.21 -19.01 10.94
C TRP A 10 19.17 -17.84 10.79
N ARG A 11 19.49 -17.45 9.54
CA ARG A 11 20.32 -16.27 9.28
C ARG A 11 19.60 -14.97 9.63
N ALA A 12 18.26 -14.95 9.55
CA ALA A 12 17.40 -13.89 10.08
C ALA A 12 15.94 -14.36 10.19
N MET A 13 15.27 -14.05 11.31
CA MET A 13 13.81 -14.01 11.38
C MET A 13 13.39 -12.56 11.57
N ARG A 14 12.53 -12.05 10.70
CA ARG A 14 11.97 -10.70 10.82
C ARG A 14 10.47 -10.77 10.65
N ALA A 15 9.75 -10.40 11.71
CA ALA A 15 8.30 -10.24 11.70
C ALA A 15 7.96 -8.78 11.39
N CYS A 16 7.09 -8.55 10.40
CA CYS A 16 6.45 -7.27 10.16
C CYS A 16 4.95 -7.45 10.44
N ALA A 17 4.50 -6.99 11.61
CA ALA A 17 3.09 -6.98 11.97
C ALA A 17 2.54 -5.55 11.82
N SER A 18 1.45 -5.40 11.07
CA SER A 18 0.61 -4.21 11.13
C SER A 18 -0.38 -4.31 12.29
N ARG A 19 0.06 -4.16 13.56
CA ARG A 19 -0.82 -3.83 14.72
C ARG A 19 -0.07 -3.48 16.05
N PRO A 20 -0.74 -2.82 17.03
CA PRO A 20 -0.14 -1.97 18.07
C PRO A 20 0.05 -2.60 19.48
N PHE A 21 0.97 -2.02 20.26
CA PHE A 21 1.22 -2.14 21.73
C PHE A 21 1.83 -3.49 22.22
N ARG A 22 2.67 -3.61 23.26
CA ARG A 22 3.16 -2.77 24.39
C ARG A 22 4.59 -3.21 24.77
N CYS A 23 5.30 -2.35 25.51
CA CYS A 23 6.66 -2.47 26.06
C CYS A 23 7.05 -3.82 26.70
N ALA A 24 8.31 -4.23 26.47
CA ALA A 24 9.14 -4.90 27.47
C ALA A 24 10.65 -4.58 27.25
N PHE A 25 11.22 -3.87 28.22
CA PHE A 25 12.61 -3.80 28.66
C PHE A 25 13.72 -4.36 27.75
N GLN A 26 14.65 -3.50 27.33
CA GLN A 26 16.05 -3.91 27.19
C GLN A 26 16.65 -4.08 28.59
N ALA A 27 16.81 -5.32 29.02
CA ALA A 27 17.81 -5.67 30.02
C ALA A 27 19.19 -5.41 29.40
N ARG A 28 19.77 -4.24 29.68
CA ARG A 28 21.22 -4.05 29.49
C ARG A 28 21.93 -4.89 30.54
N ALA A 29 22.56 -5.98 30.10
CA ALA A 29 23.66 -6.59 30.83
C ALA A 29 24.85 -5.60 30.80
N ALA A 30 24.86 -4.66 31.74
CA ALA A 30 26.02 -3.83 32.04
C ALA A 30 26.75 -4.46 33.22
N ARG A 31 28.02 -4.81 32.99
CA ARG A 31 28.96 -5.32 34.00
C ARG A 31 29.00 -4.36 35.20
N TRP A 32 28.66 -4.89 36.37
CA TRP A 32 28.81 -4.22 37.65
C TRP A 32 30.30 -4.05 38.01
N ARG A 33 30.74 -2.80 38.20
CA ARG A 33 31.81 -2.42 39.12
C ARG A 33 31.22 -1.44 40.14
N ARG A 34 31.28 -1.79 41.42
CA ARG A 34 30.88 -0.93 42.56
C ARG A 34 31.78 0.32 42.62
N PRO A 35 31.25 1.48 43.06
CA PRO A 35 31.52 1.87 44.45
C PRO A 35 30.37 2.60 45.18
N LYS A 36 30.34 2.31 46.50
CA LYS A 36 30.02 3.09 47.71
C LYS A 36 28.91 4.18 47.69
N SER A 37 27.87 3.86 48.45
CA SER A 37 27.01 4.67 49.34
C SER A 37 27.33 6.15 49.56
N ALA A 38 26.30 7.00 49.46
CA ALA A 38 26.03 8.11 50.38
C ALA A 38 24.54 8.52 50.30
N HIS A 39 24.05 9.13 51.37
CA HIS A 39 22.66 9.28 51.82
C HIS A 39 21.75 10.21 51.00
N GLY A 40 20.42 10.06 51.20
CA GLY A 40 19.36 11.00 50.75
C GLY A 40 19.37 12.34 51.52
N PRO A 41 18.27 13.16 51.55
CA PRO A 41 16.86 12.76 51.43
C PRO A 41 15.88 13.75 50.70
N ALA A 42 14.60 13.34 50.72
CA ALA A 42 13.36 14.11 50.94
C ALA A 42 12.69 14.98 49.83
N LEU A 43 11.54 14.44 49.41
CA LEU A 43 10.24 15.01 49.03
C LEU A 43 9.92 16.49 49.34
N ALA A 44 9.32 17.18 48.37
CA ALA A 44 8.42 18.32 48.59
C ALA A 44 7.25 18.31 47.58
N ARG A 45 6.03 18.56 48.11
CA ARG A 45 4.73 18.68 47.42
C ARG A 45 4.60 20.04 46.68
N PRO A 46 3.73 20.15 45.66
CA PRO A 46 3.46 21.43 44.98
C PRO A 46 2.40 22.27 45.72
N PRO A 47 2.44 23.61 45.63
CA PRO A 47 1.38 24.46 46.17
C PRO A 47 0.26 24.74 45.16
N SER A 48 -0.91 25.02 45.74
CA SER A 48 -2.22 25.31 45.17
C SER A 48 -2.40 26.73 44.63
N MET A 49 -3.35 26.86 43.71
CA MET A 49 -3.93 28.08 43.11
C MET A 49 -4.47 29.11 44.12
N PRO A 50 -4.61 30.37 43.67
CA PRO A 50 -5.88 31.11 43.67
C PRO A 50 -6.16 31.64 42.25
N GLY A 51 -7.36 31.86 41.72
CA GLY A 51 -8.67 32.12 42.29
C GLY A 51 -9.31 33.29 41.52
N ALA A 52 -10.31 32.98 40.67
CA ALA A 52 -11.40 33.82 40.14
C ALA A 52 -11.13 35.14 39.36
N GLY A 53 -11.76 35.27 38.18
CA GLY A 53 -12.07 36.59 37.62
C GLY A 53 -12.48 36.64 36.14
N ARG A 54 -13.80 36.72 35.92
CA ARG A 54 -14.54 37.33 34.78
C ARG A 54 -14.84 36.49 33.54
N GLU A 55 -16.13 36.16 33.45
CA GLU A 55 -16.92 35.88 32.26
C GLU A 55 -16.80 37.01 31.22
N GLN A 56 -16.54 36.64 29.96
CA GLN A 56 -17.01 37.39 28.80
C GLN A 56 -17.58 36.42 27.77
N SER A 57 -18.90 36.51 27.63
CA SER A 57 -19.71 35.97 26.55
C SER A 57 -19.21 36.49 25.20
N LEU A 58 -18.76 35.59 24.34
CA LEU A 58 -18.56 35.85 22.91
C LEU A 58 -19.56 35.03 22.12
N ARG A 59 -20.43 35.77 21.44
CA ARG A 59 -21.56 35.32 20.64
C ARG A 59 -21.09 34.51 19.43
N THR A 60 -21.74 33.38 19.22
CA THR A 60 -21.79 32.63 17.97
C THR A 60 -22.48 33.47 16.87
N PRO A 61 -21.93 33.57 15.65
CA PRO A 61 -22.70 34.00 14.50
C PRO A 61 -23.50 32.82 13.93
N SER A 62 -24.82 32.93 14.02
CA SER A 62 -25.79 32.18 13.21
C SER A 62 -25.73 32.66 11.76
N CYS A 63 -25.50 31.76 10.81
CA CYS A 63 -25.75 32.01 9.39
C CYS A 63 -26.99 31.23 8.95
N GLU A 64 -28.04 31.97 8.63
CA GLU A 64 -29.26 31.54 7.97
C GLU A 64 -29.02 31.21 6.47
N PRO A 65 -29.91 30.43 5.84
CA PRO A 65 -29.69 29.81 4.53
C PRO A 65 -29.88 30.78 3.35
N LEU A 66 -29.07 30.61 2.30
CA LEU A 66 -29.20 31.34 1.03
C LEU A 66 -30.34 30.80 0.15
N PRO A 67 -31.00 31.67 -0.65
CA PRO A 67 -32.23 31.34 -1.37
C PRO A 67 -32.02 30.47 -2.62
N ARG A 68 -33.08 29.73 -2.97
CA ARG A 68 -33.27 29.06 -4.26
C ARG A 68 -33.44 30.09 -5.39
N ASP A 69 -33.09 29.67 -6.61
CA ASP A 69 -33.31 30.32 -7.91
C ASP A 69 -32.17 31.21 -8.46
N TRP A 70 -31.18 30.56 -9.09
CA TRP A 70 -30.34 31.17 -10.13
C TRP A 70 -30.25 30.24 -11.35
N HIS A 71 -31.34 30.20 -12.13
CA HIS A 71 -31.32 29.75 -13.52
C HIS A 71 -31.33 30.98 -14.43
N ARG A 72 -30.51 30.90 -15.50
CA ARG A 72 -30.40 31.82 -16.66
C ARG A 72 -29.50 33.03 -16.47
N SER A 73 -28.30 32.98 -17.06
CA SER A 73 -27.90 33.80 -18.22
C SER A 73 -26.38 33.75 -18.46
N CYS A 74 -25.99 33.86 -19.74
CA CYS A 74 -24.66 34.14 -20.31
C CYS A 74 -23.77 32.95 -20.79
N PRO A 75 -22.99 33.17 -21.88
CA PRO A 75 -23.17 32.42 -23.14
C PRO A 75 -22.02 31.44 -23.47
N MET A 76 -22.32 30.49 -24.35
CA MET A 76 -21.39 29.51 -24.94
C MET A 76 -20.38 30.21 -25.88
N PRO A 77 -19.07 29.97 -25.74
CA PRO A 77 -18.11 30.27 -26.80
C PRO A 77 -17.99 29.10 -27.79
N ASP A 78 -17.85 29.46 -29.05
CA ASP A 78 -17.67 28.59 -30.20
C ASP A 78 -16.44 27.67 -30.09
N SER A 79 -16.64 26.43 -30.53
CA SER A 79 -15.69 25.38 -30.94
C SER A 79 -14.18 25.59 -30.72
N PRO A 80 -13.47 24.71 -29.98
CA PRO A 80 -12.01 24.71 -29.94
C PRO A 80 -11.42 24.10 -31.24
N PRO A 81 -10.21 24.52 -31.66
CA PRO A 81 -9.60 24.08 -32.91
C PRO A 81 -9.16 22.61 -32.84
N GLN A 82 -9.45 21.87 -33.91
CA GLN A 82 -9.01 20.49 -34.11
C GLN A 82 -7.48 20.40 -34.07
N ARG A 83 -6.92 19.89 -32.97
CA ARG A 83 -5.54 19.38 -32.96
C ARG A 83 -5.56 17.98 -33.59
N GLN A 84 -4.85 17.83 -34.69
CA GLN A 84 -4.52 16.52 -35.26
C GLN A 84 -3.75 15.71 -34.21
N VAL A 85 -4.41 14.70 -33.65
CA VAL A 85 -3.76 13.66 -32.85
C VAL A 85 -3.13 12.69 -33.84
N HIS A 86 -1.80 12.69 -33.93
CA HIS A 86 -1.09 11.61 -34.60
C HIS A 86 -1.38 10.30 -33.86
N ALA A 87 -2.03 9.37 -34.56
CA ALA A 87 -2.28 8.02 -34.06
C ALA A 87 -0.94 7.33 -33.74
N PRO A 88 -0.77 6.73 -32.54
CA PRO A 88 0.36 5.84 -32.31
C PRO A 88 0.21 4.61 -33.22
N GLY A 89 1.31 4.26 -33.89
CA GLY A 89 1.35 3.16 -34.86
C GLY A 89 0.80 1.86 -34.29
N ARG A 90 -0.09 1.23 -35.05
CA ARG A 90 -0.61 -0.12 -34.75
C ARG A 90 0.55 -1.10 -34.77
N VAL A 91 1.01 -1.53 -33.60
CA VAL A 91 1.74 -2.79 -33.48
C VAL A 91 0.68 -3.89 -33.58
N GLY A 92 0.72 -4.69 -34.64
CA GLY A 92 -0.22 -5.78 -34.88
C GLY A 92 -0.21 -6.84 -33.77
N PRO A 93 -1.26 -7.66 -33.65
CA PRO A 93 -1.30 -8.72 -32.66
C PRO A 93 -0.24 -9.76 -33.03
N ALA A 94 0.84 -9.84 -32.25
CA ALA A 94 1.70 -11.01 -32.28
C ALA A 94 0.87 -12.20 -31.80
N SER A 95 0.71 -13.21 -32.67
CA SER A 95 0.10 -14.48 -32.32
C SER A 95 1.03 -15.22 -31.35
N TRP A 96 0.73 -15.16 -30.06
CA TRP A 96 1.47 -15.90 -29.05
C TRP A 96 0.84 -17.29 -28.91
N SER A 97 1.52 -18.33 -29.40
CA SER A 97 1.15 -19.71 -29.13
C SER A 97 1.54 -20.05 -27.69
N LEU A 98 0.53 -20.29 -26.85
CA LEU A 98 0.69 -20.80 -25.49
C LEU A 98 1.13 -22.27 -25.58
N ASP A 99 2.31 -22.60 -25.04
CA ASP A 99 2.75 -23.97 -24.84
C ASP A 99 1.97 -24.57 -23.65
N PRO A 100 1.12 -25.60 -23.84
CA PRO A 100 0.10 -26.04 -22.87
C PRO A 100 0.67 -26.91 -21.74
N GLY A 101 1.82 -26.53 -21.16
CA GLY A 101 2.37 -27.12 -19.94
C GLY A 101 1.39 -26.94 -18.78
N ALA A 102 0.47 -27.89 -18.64
CA ALA A 102 -0.72 -27.77 -17.82
C ALA A 102 -0.41 -27.47 -16.34
N TRP A 103 -0.73 -26.26 -15.91
CA TRP A 103 -0.96 -25.99 -14.49
C TRP A 103 -2.04 -26.96 -13.97
N ARG A 104 -1.67 -27.78 -12.98
CA ARG A 104 -2.54 -28.73 -12.28
C ARG A 104 -2.73 -28.25 -10.83
N PRO A 105 -3.96 -28.14 -10.32
CA PRO A 105 -4.19 -27.94 -8.89
C PRO A 105 -3.86 -29.26 -8.16
N MET A 106 -3.05 -29.23 -7.10
CA MET A 106 -2.62 -30.47 -6.45
C MET A 106 -2.46 -30.42 -4.92
N SER A 107 -2.74 -31.60 -4.34
CA SER A 107 -2.95 -31.99 -2.95
C SER A 107 -1.71 -32.52 -2.20
N SER A 108 -0.50 -32.40 -2.74
CA SER A 108 0.70 -33.08 -2.21
C SER A 108 1.68 -32.18 -1.41
N THR A 109 1.27 -30.98 -0.99
CA THR A 109 2.22 -29.90 -0.65
C THR A 109 2.34 -29.52 0.84
N GLU A 110 1.31 -29.73 1.66
CA GLU A 110 1.36 -29.35 3.08
C GLU A 110 2.44 -30.13 3.85
N ALA A 111 2.76 -31.35 3.43
CA ALA A 111 3.78 -32.19 4.04
C ALA A 111 5.20 -31.57 3.95
N ASP A 112 5.54 -30.88 2.86
CA ASP A 112 6.85 -30.24 2.67
C ASP A 112 6.97 -28.94 3.50
N LEU A 113 5.90 -28.14 3.53
CA LEU A 113 5.88 -26.89 4.32
C LEU A 113 5.81 -27.12 5.83
N SER A 114 5.16 -28.20 6.27
CA SER A 114 5.05 -28.56 7.69
C SER A 114 6.37 -29.04 8.28
N ALA A 115 7.25 -29.63 7.46
CA ALA A 115 8.58 -30.10 7.86
C ALA A 115 9.54 -28.95 8.21
N VAL A 116 9.33 -27.74 7.67
CA VAL A 116 10.12 -26.57 8.03
C VAL A 116 9.76 -26.15 9.47
N PRO A 117 10.73 -26.17 10.42
CA PRO A 117 10.44 -25.77 11.79
C PRO A 117 10.11 -24.28 11.84
N VAL A 118 9.17 -23.89 12.71
CA VAL A 118 8.84 -22.47 12.94
C VAL A 118 8.79 -22.19 14.43
N PRO A 119 9.15 -20.98 14.89
CA PRO A 119 9.01 -20.63 16.31
C PRO A 119 7.56 -20.77 16.78
N ALA A 120 7.38 -21.28 17.99
CA ALA A 120 6.05 -21.46 18.59
C ALA A 120 5.15 -20.21 18.53
N PRO A 121 5.64 -18.97 18.73
CA PRO A 121 4.80 -17.77 18.59
C PRO A 121 4.17 -17.57 17.21
N PHE A 122 4.74 -18.17 16.16
CA PHE A 122 4.29 -18.02 14.77
C PHE A 122 3.65 -19.30 14.21
N ALA A 123 3.56 -20.36 14.99
CA ALA A 123 3.05 -21.66 14.53
C ALA A 123 1.58 -21.63 14.07
N HIS A 124 0.80 -20.66 14.56
CA HIS A 124 -0.59 -20.45 14.19
C HIS A 124 -0.79 -19.75 12.83
N LEU A 125 0.28 -19.20 12.25
CA LEU A 125 0.22 -18.48 10.98
C LEU A 125 0.21 -19.45 9.80
N ARG A 126 -0.51 -19.08 8.74
CA ARG A 126 -0.57 -19.87 7.50
C ARG A 126 0.79 -19.86 6.80
N ARG A 127 1.18 -20.99 6.21
CA ARG A 127 2.51 -21.23 5.62
C ARG A 127 2.47 -21.15 4.10
N PHE A 128 3.41 -20.41 3.51
CA PHE A 128 3.52 -20.24 2.07
C PHE A 128 4.97 -20.33 1.59
N PRO A 129 5.25 -21.06 0.51
CA PRO A 129 6.57 -21.04 -0.07
C PRO A 129 6.82 -19.71 -0.78
N LEU A 130 7.99 -19.14 -0.54
CA LEU A 130 8.52 -17.96 -1.22
C LEU A 130 9.91 -18.35 -1.75
N ASP A 131 10.37 -17.78 -2.86
CA ASP A 131 11.63 -18.21 -3.49
C ASP A 131 12.83 -18.21 -2.51
N GLY A 132 13.22 -19.38 -2.01
CA GLY A 132 14.27 -19.59 -1.00
C GLY A 132 13.87 -19.32 0.47
N ALA A 133 12.58 -19.08 0.75
CA ALA A 133 12.07 -18.68 2.05
C ALA A 133 10.71 -19.32 2.38
N LEU A 134 10.38 -19.40 3.67
CA LEU A 134 9.03 -19.69 4.13
C LEU A 134 8.38 -18.37 4.59
N LEU A 135 7.25 -18.02 3.99
CA LEU A 135 6.41 -16.92 4.42
C LEU A 135 5.32 -17.45 5.35
N LEU A 136 5.22 -16.86 6.54
CA LEU A 136 4.09 -17.04 7.44
C LEU A 136 3.21 -15.80 7.36
N PHE A 137 1.91 -16.00 7.20
CA PHE A 137 0.98 -14.90 6.94
C PHE A 137 -0.34 -15.04 7.72
N ASP A 138 -0.82 -13.93 8.25
CA ASP A 138 -2.17 -13.79 8.78
C ASP A 138 -2.91 -12.67 8.04
N ARG A 139 -4.02 -13.06 7.39
CA ARG A 139 -4.89 -12.17 6.61
C ARG A 139 -5.57 -11.10 7.44
N ASP A 140 -5.83 -11.38 8.73
CA ASP A 140 -6.59 -10.47 9.57
C ASP A 140 -5.69 -9.40 10.16
N THR A 141 -4.55 -9.77 10.72
CA THR A 141 -3.61 -8.76 11.24
C THR A 141 -2.74 -8.14 10.14
N GLY A 142 -2.65 -8.77 8.97
CA GLY A 142 -1.69 -8.41 7.91
C GLY A 142 -0.25 -8.78 8.29
N THR A 143 -0.06 -9.61 9.32
CA THR A 143 1.27 -10.00 9.80
C THR A 143 1.97 -10.89 8.78
N ASN A 144 3.21 -10.52 8.46
CA ASN A 144 4.09 -11.28 7.59
C ASN A 144 5.37 -11.64 8.37
N VAL A 145 5.72 -12.92 8.42
CA VAL A 145 6.99 -13.40 8.98
C VAL A 145 7.75 -14.15 7.91
N ARG A 146 8.94 -13.67 7.58
CA ARG A 146 9.81 -14.30 6.59
C ARG A 146 10.87 -15.12 7.31
N CYS A 147 10.91 -16.41 7.03
CA CYS A 147 11.86 -17.36 7.59
C CYS A 147 12.82 -17.81 6.48
N GLU A 148 14.12 -17.59 6.67
CA GLU A 148 15.17 -17.90 5.70
C GLU A 148 16.29 -18.73 6.31
N GLY A 149 16.58 -19.88 5.69
CA GLY A 149 17.63 -20.79 6.09
C GLY A 149 17.92 -21.84 5.01
N GLU A 150 18.84 -22.77 5.31
CA GLU A 150 19.14 -23.90 4.42
C GLU A 150 17.90 -24.78 4.20
N GLU A 151 17.08 -24.92 5.25
CA GLU A 151 15.81 -25.64 5.28
C GLU A 151 14.70 -25.03 4.42
N THR A 152 14.85 -23.78 3.95
CA THR A 152 13.88 -23.13 3.06
C THR A 152 14.40 -22.92 1.64
N ALA A 153 15.67 -23.26 1.38
CA ALA A 153 16.34 -22.96 0.11
C ALA A 153 15.69 -23.64 -1.11
N HIS A 154 15.01 -24.77 -0.89
CA HIS A 154 14.29 -25.51 -1.93
C HIS A 154 12.91 -24.92 -2.25
N LEU A 155 12.36 -24.08 -1.37
CA LEU A 155 11.01 -23.53 -1.55
C LEU A 155 10.94 -22.57 -2.74
N ARG A 156 9.85 -22.66 -3.49
CA ARG A 156 9.57 -21.82 -4.67
C ARG A 156 8.15 -21.28 -4.60
N ALA A 157 8.00 -19.99 -4.93
CA ALA A 157 6.68 -19.38 -5.00
C ALA A 157 5.83 -20.09 -6.05
N ARG A 158 4.56 -20.35 -5.72
CA ARG A 158 3.60 -21.06 -6.59
C ARG A 158 2.65 -20.13 -7.32
N ALA A 159 2.43 -18.95 -6.76
CA ALA A 159 1.61 -17.87 -7.28
C ALA A 159 2.24 -16.53 -6.88
N PRO A 160 1.86 -15.42 -7.52
CA PRO A 160 2.14 -14.11 -6.97
C PRO A 160 1.51 -14.01 -5.58
N ARG A 161 2.23 -13.41 -4.63
CA ARG A 161 1.76 -13.23 -3.25
C ARG A 161 0.54 -12.33 -3.19
N ALA A 162 0.54 -11.25 -3.98
CA ALA A 162 -0.49 -10.22 -3.94
C ALA A 162 -0.93 -9.80 -5.35
N LEU A 163 -2.17 -9.33 -5.45
CA LEU A 163 -2.73 -8.73 -6.64
C LEU A 163 -3.14 -7.29 -6.37
N GLN A 164 -2.79 -6.38 -7.26
CA GLN A 164 -3.35 -5.04 -7.32
C GLN A 164 -4.46 -5.04 -8.38
N PHE A 165 -5.71 -4.92 -7.95
CA PHE A 165 -6.87 -5.12 -8.81
C PHE A 165 -7.54 -3.78 -9.15
N GLY A 166 -7.31 -3.29 -10.36
CA GLY A 166 -8.02 -2.15 -10.93
C GLY A 166 -9.43 -2.56 -11.34
N ILE A 167 -10.37 -2.54 -10.40
CA ILE A 167 -11.75 -3.03 -10.63
C ILE A 167 -12.53 -2.14 -11.60
N THR A 168 -12.16 -0.87 -11.71
CA THR A 168 -12.75 0.12 -12.62
C THR A 168 -11.76 1.26 -12.83
N ASN A 169 -11.83 1.99 -13.94
CA ASN A 169 -11.16 3.27 -14.10
C ASN A 169 -12.07 4.46 -13.77
N ARG A 170 -13.39 4.23 -13.62
CA ARG A 170 -14.33 5.29 -13.22
C ARG A 170 -13.92 5.85 -11.87
N CYS A 171 -13.85 7.18 -11.79
CA CYS A 171 -13.52 7.90 -10.57
C CYS A 171 -14.45 9.10 -10.44
N ASN A 172 -14.77 9.47 -9.21
CA ASN A 172 -15.51 10.70 -8.88
C ASN A 172 -14.59 11.91 -8.66
N LEU A 173 -13.30 11.79 -9.02
CA LEU A 173 -12.30 12.86 -9.03
C LEU A 173 -11.53 12.82 -10.36
N ALA A 174 -10.96 13.96 -10.77
CA ALA A 174 -10.17 14.11 -12.00
C ALA A 174 -8.79 14.71 -11.69
N CYS A 175 -7.95 13.95 -10.97
CA CYS A 175 -6.65 14.44 -10.53
C CYS A 175 -5.70 14.65 -11.72
N THR A 176 -4.98 15.78 -11.75
CA THR A 176 -4.07 16.16 -12.85
C THR A 176 -2.89 15.20 -13.05
N PHE A 177 -2.47 14.53 -11.97
CA PHE A 177 -1.39 13.53 -11.98
C PHE A 177 -1.89 12.10 -12.22
N CYS A 178 -3.19 11.89 -12.47
CA CYS A 178 -3.75 10.56 -12.67
C CYS A 178 -3.22 9.95 -13.97
N SER A 179 -2.71 8.72 -13.91
CA SER A 179 -2.18 8.01 -15.07
C SER A 179 -3.23 7.20 -15.84
N ARG A 180 -4.53 7.30 -15.48
CA ARG A 180 -5.59 6.44 -16.00
C ARG A 180 -6.55 7.21 -16.90
N ASP A 181 -7.04 6.51 -17.90
CA ASP A 181 -8.17 6.94 -18.72
C ASP A 181 -9.47 6.79 -17.91
N LEU A 182 -10.06 7.91 -17.49
CA LEU A 182 -11.26 7.97 -16.64
C LEU A 182 -12.54 7.53 -17.38
N ASP A 183 -12.54 7.60 -18.71
CA ASP A 183 -13.70 7.25 -19.54
C ASP A 183 -13.76 5.75 -19.86
N ALA A 184 -12.67 5.02 -19.60
CA ALA A 184 -12.60 3.59 -19.81
C ALA A 184 -13.62 2.85 -18.92
N LYS A 185 -14.47 2.05 -19.56
CA LYS A 185 -15.40 1.15 -18.88
C LYS A 185 -14.65 0.00 -18.20
N SER A 186 -15.30 -0.59 -17.21
CA SER A 186 -14.83 -1.85 -16.63
C SER A 186 -15.49 -3.03 -17.32
N ASP A 187 -14.69 -4.02 -17.69
CA ASP A 187 -15.12 -5.31 -18.20
C ASP A 187 -15.39 -6.31 -17.06
N TRP A 188 -15.35 -5.84 -15.81
CA TRP A 188 -15.69 -6.62 -14.63
C TRP A 188 -17.13 -6.39 -14.18
N THR A 189 -17.76 -7.48 -13.78
CA THR A 189 -18.90 -7.49 -12.86
C THR A 189 -18.41 -7.96 -11.48
N ALA A 190 -19.20 -7.75 -10.43
CA ALA A 190 -18.86 -8.29 -9.11
C ALA A 190 -18.65 -9.81 -9.16
N ASP A 191 -19.52 -10.54 -9.87
CA ASP A 191 -19.41 -12.00 -9.99
C ASP A 191 -18.18 -12.42 -10.78
N SER A 192 -17.90 -11.82 -11.95
CA SER A 192 -16.72 -12.21 -12.73
C SER A 192 -15.39 -11.82 -12.05
N ALA A 193 -15.37 -10.73 -11.28
CA ALA A 193 -14.22 -10.40 -10.44
C ALA A 193 -14.05 -11.39 -9.29
N PHE A 194 -15.16 -11.81 -8.65
CA PHE A 194 -15.15 -12.85 -7.63
C PHE A 194 -14.62 -14.18 -8.18
N ASP A 195 -15.14 -14.66 -9.31
CA ASP A 195 -14.75 -15.93 -9.92
C ASP A 195 -13.24 -15.97 -10.24
N LEU A 196 -12.72 -14.88 -10.83
CA LEU A 196 -11.29 -14.74 -11.12
C LEU A 196 -10.45 -14.77 -9.84
N LEU A 197 -10.83 -13.98 -8.84
CA LEU A 197 -10.06 -13.83 -7.60
C LEU A 197 -10.13 -15.08 -6.73
N SER A 198 -11.28 -15.77 -6.68
CA SER A 198 -11.44 -17.05 -6.00
C SER A 198 -10.54 -18.10 -6.64
N GLY A 199 -10.54 -18.22 -7.98
CA GLY A 199 -9.65 -19.15 -8.67
C GLY A 199 -8.16 -18.84 -8.45
N LEU A 200 -7.80 -17.56 -8.32
CA LEU A 200 -6.43 -17.16 -7.97
C LEU A 200 -6.08 -17.43 -6.50
N ALA A 201 -7.05 -17.32 -5.59
CA ALA A 201 -6.89 -17.73 -4.20
C ALA A 201 -6.61 -19.24 -4.10
N ASP A 202 -7.33 -20.06 -4.86
CA ASP A 202 -7.10 -21.50 -4.96
C ASP A 202 -5.72 -21.83 -5.54
N ALA A 203 -5.20 -20.98 -6.43
CA ALA A 203 -3.84 -21.09 -6.96
C ALA A 203 -2.74 -20.68 -5.96
N GLY A 204 -3.10 -20.07 -4.83
CA GLY A 204 -2.18 -19.69 -3.75
C GLY A 204 -1.87 -18.19 -3.66
N VAL A 205 -2.65 -17.32 -4.33
CA VAL A 205 -2.59 -15.88 -4.08
C VAL A 205 -3.10 -15.58 -2.68
N LEU A 206 -2.41 -14.67 -1.97
CA LEU A 206 -2.70 -14.39 -0.56
C LEU A 206 -3.51 -13.12 -0.34
N GLU A 207 -3.28 -12.12 -1.19
CA GLU A 207 -3.81 -10.77 -0.99
C GLU A 207 -4.36 -10.19 -2.28
N VAL A 208 -5.44 -9.42 -2.14
CA VAL A 208 -5.95 -8.54 -3.18
C VAL A 208 -6.07 -7.13 -2.64
N ALA A 209 -5.55 -6.17 -3.38
CA ALA A 209 -5.63 -4.74 -3.11
C ALA A 209 -6.39 -4.06 -4.23
N PHE A 210 -7.64 -3.67 -3.97
CA PHE A 210 -8.45 -2.95 -4.94
C PHE A 210 -7.99 -1.49 -5.08
N GLY A 211 -7.94 -1.05 -6.33
CA GLY A 211 -7.66 0.32 -6.73
C GLY A 211 -8.19 0.54 -8.13
N GLY A 212 -7.43 1.26 -8.96
CA GLY A 212 -7.89 1.67 -10.29
C GLY A 212 -8.26 3.15 -10.27
N GLY A 213 -9.50 3.44 -10.63
CA GLY A 213 -10.21 4.67 -10.29
C GLY A 213 -10.67 4.62 -8.82
N GLU A 214 -11.97 4.75 -8.59
CA GLU A 214 -12.54 4.68 -7.24
C GLU A 214 -13.29 3.35 -7.04
N PRO A 215 -12.79 2.42 -6.20
CA PRO A 215 -13.49 1.15 -5.92
C PRO A 215 -14.92 1.34 -5.44
N TRP A 216 -15.20 2.38 -4.65
CA TRP A 216 -16.54 2.68 -4.15
C TRP A 216 -17.51 3.26 -5.20
N ALA A 217 -17.03 3.50 -6.43
CA ALA A 217 -17.85 3.81 -7.59
C ALA A 217 -18.21 2.55 -8.42
N PHE A 218 -17.64 1.39 -8.09
CA PHE A 218 -17.96 0.13 -8.76
C PHE A 218 -19.28 -0.48 -8.20
N PRO A 219 -20.21 -0.93 -9.07
CA PRO A 219 -21.45 -1.55 -8.62
C PRO A 219 -21.20 -2.78 -7.73
N HIS A 220 -21.93 -2.88 -6.62
CA HIS A 220 -21.89 -4.02 -5.69
C HIS A 220 -20.50 -4.31 -5.08
N PHE A 221 -19.64 -3.29 -4.98
CA PHE A 221 -18.30 -3.45 -4.40
C PHE A 221 -18.34 -3.98 -2.96
N GLU A 222 -19.29 -3.53 -2.14
CA GLU A 222 -19.43 -4.01 -0.75
C GLU A 222 -19.74 -5.51 -0.70
N THR A 223 -20.60 -5.98 -1.60
CA THR A 223 -20.94 -7.40 -1.74
C THR A 223 -19.71 -8.21 -2.18
N LEU A 224 -18.95 -7.72 -3.16
CA LEU A 224 -17.73 -8.37 -3.61
C LEU A 224 -16.70 -8.51 -2.47
N VAL A 225 -16.47 -7.44 -1.71
CA VAL A 225 -15.56 -7.47 -0.54
C VAL A 225 -16.02 -8.50 0.49
N ALA A 226 -17.32 -8.54 0.79
CA ALA A 226 -17.87 -9.49 1.74
C ALA A 226 -17.70 -10.94 1.27
N ARG A 227 -18.09 -11.23 0.03
CA ARG A 227 -17.95 -12.56 -0.58
C ARG A 227 -16.50 -13.04 -0.60
N LEU A 228 -15.56 -12.20 -1.05
CA LEU A 228 -14.14 -12.56 -1.06
C LEU A 228 -13.61 -12.87 0.34
N TYR A 229 -14.01 -12.10 1.35
CA TYR A 229 -13.57 -12.34 2.71
C TYR A 229 -14.21 -13.62 3.29
N ASP A 230 -15.51 -13.80 3.11
CA ASP A 230 -16.27 -14.88 3.74
C ASP A 230 -16.07 -16.25 3.02
N GLU A 231 -15.87 -16.24 1.70
CA GLU A 231 -15.82 -17.46 0.87
C GLU A 231 -14.38 -17.87 0.45
N THR A 232 -13.37 -17.02 0.66
CA THR A 232 -11.99 -17.31 0.24
C THR A 232 -10.98 -17.01 1.36
N PRO A 233 -9.73 -17.50 1.27
CA PRO A 233 -8.71 -17.20 2.27
C PRO A 233 -7.93 -15.90 1.99
N LEU A 234 -8.38 -15.06 1.04
CA LEU A 234 -7.70 -13.83 0.66
C LEU A 234 -7.75 -12.77 1.77
N ALA A 235 -6.66 -12.03 1.93
CA ALA A 235 -6.70 -10.74 2.59
C ALA A 235 -7.16 -9.67 1.59
N VAL A 236 -8.29 -9.04 1.88
CA VAL A 236 -8.88 -8.01 1.03
C VAL A 236 -8.49 -6.63 1.54
N SER A 237 -7.91 -5.80 0.69
CA SER A 237 -7.59 -4.40 0.98
C SER A 237 -8.05 -3.50 -0.15
N PHE A 238 -8.17 -2.20 0.11
CA PHE A 238 -8.57 -1.25 -0.93
C PHE A 238 -8.01 0.15 -0.68
N THR A 239 -7.68 0.85 -1.76
CA THR A 239 -7.28 2.26 -1.75
C THR A 239 -8.43 3.11 -2.28
N THR A 240 -8.77 4.20 -1.60
CA THR A 240 -9.89 5.08 -1.94
C THR A 240 -9.49 6.55 -1.82
N ASN A 241 -10.14 7.41 -2.60
CA ASN A 241 -10.07 8.86 -2.40
C ASN A 241 -10.91 9.35 -1.22
N GLY A 242 -11.72 8.49 -0.61
CA GLY A 242 -12.46 8.76 0.62
C GLY A 242 -13.78 9.50 0.47
N VAL A 243 -14.05 10.16 -0.66
CA VAL A 243 -15.26 10.98 -0.85
C VAL A 243 -16.53 10.14 -0.72
N ALA A 244 -16.52 8.93 -1.30
CA ALA A 244 -17.66 8.04 -1.33
C ALA A 244 -17.76 7.14 -0.08
N LEU A 245 -16.86 7.30 0.90
CA LEU A 245 -16.73 6.42 2.07
C LEU A 245 -17.63 6.86 3.22
N THR A 246 -18.89 6.45 3.18
CA THR A 246 -19.91 6.78 4.20
C THR A 246 -19.86 5.84 5.41
N PRO A 247 -20.42 6.22 6.57
CA PRO A 247 -20.55 5.31 7.72
C PRO A 247 -21.30 4.01 7.38
N ARG A 248 -22.35 4.09 6.55
CA ARG A 248 -23.10 2.92 6.05
C ARG A 248 -22.19 1.97 5.28
N ARG A 249 -21.36 2.52 4.39
CA ARG A 249 -20.41 1.77 3.57
C ARG A 249 -19.33 1.10 4.41
N LEU A 250 -18.78 1.83 5.38
CA LEU A 250 -17.83 1.28 6.35
C LEU A 250 -18.45 0.16 7.19
N ALA A 251 -19.70 0.31 7.62
CA ALA A 251 -20.41 -0.72 8.36
C ALA A 251 -20.64 -1.98 7.53
N ALA A 252 -20.96 -1.85 6.24
CA ALA A 252 -21.21 -2.98 5.34
C ALA A 252 -20.01 -3.92 5.21
N VAL A 253 -18.78 -3.37 5.21
CA VAL A 253 -17.55 -4.16 5.08
C VAL A 253 -16.82 -4.37 6.41
N ARG A 254 -17.39 -3.96 7.55
CA ARG A 254 -16.73 -4.03 8.86
C ARG A 254 -16.27 -5.46 9.17
N GLY A 255 -14.99 -5.59 9.53
CA GLY A 255 -14.38 -6.89 9.84
C GLY A 255 -13.98 -7.72 8.61
N ARG A 256 -14.40 -7.34 7.40
CA ARG A 256 -14.22 -8.12 6.16
C ARG A 256 -13.10 -7.61 5.25
N TYR A 257 -12.18 -6.82 5.77
CA TYR A 257 -11.01 -6.32 5.01
C TYR A 257 -9.80 -6.14 5.92
N GLY A 258 -8.60 -6.39 5.41
CA GLY A 258 -7.33 -6.20 6.11
C GLY A 258 -7.03 -4.72 6.38
N GLN A 259 -6.95 -3.89 5.34
CA GLN A 259 -6.69 -2.45 5.49
C GLN A 259 -7.39 -1.62 4.40
N VAL A 260 -7.90 -0.45 4.78
CA VAL A 260 -8.27 0.62 3.83
C VAL A 260 -7.17 1.68 3.80
N ARG A 261 -6.77 2.13 2.61
CA ARG A 261 -5.84 3.26 2.46
C ARG A 261 -6.54 4.46 1.84
N VAL A 262 -6.43 5.62 2.48
CA VAL A 262 -7.01 6.87 1.96
C VAL A 262 -5.91 7.69 1.26
N SER A 263 -6.12 8.01 -0.01
CA SER A 263 -5.25 8.94 -0.74
C SER A 263 -5.57 10.38 -0.37
N LEU A 264 -4.53 11.17 -0.07
CA LEU A 264 -4.66 12.57 0.32
C LEU A 264 -4.56 13.50 -0.89
N TYR A 265 -5.65 14.23 -1.13
CA TYR A 265 -5.73 15.28 -2.13
C TYR A 265 -6.16 16.59 -1.45
N ASP A 266 -5.85 17.73 -2.04
CA ASP A 266 -6.13 19.02 -1.39
C ASP A 266 -7.64 19.30 -1.32
N ASP A 267 -8.41 18.69 -2.22
CA ASP A 267 -9.83 18.94 -2.47
C ASP A 267 -10.77 17.79 -2.05
N ASN A 268 -10.27 16.68 -1.50
CA ASN A 268 -11.09 15.51 -1.16
C ASN A 268 -11.60 15.48 0.28
N GLY A 269 -11.35 16.54 1.07
CA GLY A 269 -11.82 16.62 2.46
C GLY A 269 -11.27 15.53 3.39
N TRP A 270 -10.04 15.05 3.12
CA TRP A 270 -9.45 13.89 3.81
C TRP A 270 -9.49 13.94 5.34
N ARG A 271 -9.45 15.13 5.96
CA ARG A 271 -9.55 15.29 7.42
C ARG A 271 -10.82 14.66 7.99
N GLY A 272 -11.95 14.90 7.35
CA GLY A 272 -13.24 14.32 7.75
C GLY A 272 -13.27 12.80 7.53
N THR A 273 -12.68 12.32 6.44
CA THR A 273 -12.57 10.89 6.13
C THR A 273 -11.70 10.16 7.17
N VAL A 274 -10.54 10.72 7.51
CA VAL A 274 -9.63 10.16 8.51
C VAL A 274 -10.28 10.13 9.89
N GLY A 275 -10.93 11.21 10.31
CA GLY A 275 -11.68 11.25 11.58
C GLY A 275 -12.77 10.17 11.63
N ARG A 276 -13.58 10.06 10.57
CA ARG A 276 -14.62 9.02 10.46
C ARG A 276 -14.06 7.60 10.56
N LEU A 277 -12.91 7.33 9.92
CA LEU A 277 -12.26 6.03 9.98
C LEU A 277 -11.73 5.72 11.38
N ALA A 278 -11.15 6.72 12.05
CA ALA A 278 -10.68 6.60 13.43
C ALA A 278 -11.84 6.32 14.39
N ASP A 279 -12.94 7.08 14.29
CA ASP A 279 -14.15 6.92 15.12
C ASP A 279 -14.79 5.54 14.93
N ALA A 280 -14.77 5.02 13.70
CA ALA A 280 -15.28 3.69 13.38
C ALA A 280 -14.36 2.54 13.87
N GLY A 281 -13.17 2.85 14.40
CA GLY A 281 -12.15 1.85 14.74
C GLY A 281 -11.66 1.05 13.53
N ALA A 282 -11.69 1.65 12.34
CA ALA A 282 -11.30 1.01 11.10
C ALA A 282 -9.79 0.68 11.08
N ARG A 283 -9.40 -0.40 10.40
CA ARG A 283 -8.00 -0.66 10.07
C ARG A 283 -7.63 0.18 8.85
N PHE A 284 -7.04 1.36 9.07
CA PHE A 284 -6.72 2.25 7.96
C PHE A 284 -5.29 2.78 7.97
N GLY A 285 -4.83 3.18 6.79
CA GLY A 285 -3.64 3.97 6.59
C GLY A 285 -3.88 5.07 5.56
N VAL A 286 -2.86 5.87 5.32
CA VAL A 286 -2.93 7.00 4.39
C VAL A 286 -1.85 6.88 3.33
N ASN A 287 -2.19 7.24 2.10
CA ASN A 287 -1.27 7.43 0.99
C ASN A 287 -1.04 8.92 0.78
N TYR A 288 0.21 9.35 0.89
CA TYR A 288 0.60 10.74 0.67
C TYR A 288 1.63 10.81 -0.45
N LEU A 289 1.22 11.36 -1.60
CA LEU A 289 2.12 11.62 -2.72
C LEU A 289 3.05 12.78 -2.38
N VAL A 290 4.34 12.51 -2.30
CA VAL A 290 5.36 13.53 -2.03
C VAL A 290 5.80 14.15 -3.35
N THR A 291 5.54 15.44 -3.49
CA THR A 291 5.96 16.27 -4.62
C THR A 291 6.83 17.43 -4.10
N PRO A 292 7.55 18.14 -4.97
CA PRO A 292 8.30 19.35 -4.58
C PRO A 292 7.44 20.36 -3.80
N GLU A 293 6.20 20.58 -4.25
CA GLU A 293 5.25 21.50 -3.61
C GLU A 293 4.79 21.01 -2.23
N ARG A 294 4.61 19.69 -2.07
CA ARG A 294 4.08 19.09 -0.84
C ARG A 294 5.16 18.83 0.22
N LEU A 295 6.42 18.63 -0.19
CA LEU A 295 7.54 18.33 0.71
C LEU A 295 7.69 19.30 1.90
N PRO A 296 7.55 20.63 1.75
CA PRO A 296 7.68 21.57 2.88
C PRO A 296 6.63 21.38 3.99
N SER A 297 5.47 20.80 3.68
CA SER A 297 4.37 20.61 4.64
C SER A 297 4.29 19.19 5.22
N LEU A 298 5.24 18.31 4.86
CA LEU A 298 5.22 16.89 5.21
C LEU A 298 5.03 16.64 6.71
N GLU A 299 5.84 17.25 7.57
CA GLU A 299 5.77 17.06 9.02
C GLU A 299 4.41 17.50 9.58
N THR A 300 3.92 18.66 9.13
CA THR A 300 2.63 19.20 9.58
C THR A 300 1.50 18.25 9.23
N VAL A 301 1.45 17.76 7.99
CA VAL A 301 0.41 16.81 7.54
C VAL A 301 0.51 15.49 8.30
N VAL A 302 1.72 14.95 8.49
CA VAL A 302 1.91 13.69 9.24
C VAL A 302 1.48 13.84 10.71
N LEU A 303 1.85 14.94 11.37
CA LEU A 303 1.46 15.19 12.75
C LEU A 303 -0.05 15.38 12.90
N GLU A 304 -0.68 16.07 11.94
CA GLU A 304 -2.14 16.23 11.89
C GLU A 304 -2.85 14.87 11.71
N LEU A 305 -2.38 14.03 10.78
CA LEU A 305 -2.90 12.67 10.59
C LEU A 305 -2.83 11.87 11.89
N VAL A 306 -1.72 11.95 12.63
CA VAL A 306 -1.55 11.25 13.90
C VAL A 306 -2.50 11.79 14.97
N ALA A 307 -2.70 13.10 15.03
CA ALA A 307 -3.67 13.73 15.93
C ALA A 307 -5.10 13.26 15.64
N LEU A 308 -5.45 13.08 14.37
CA LEU A 308 -6.74 12.55 13.91
C LEU A 308 -6.89 11.03 14.07
N GLY A 309 -5.90 10.33 14.65
CA GLY A 309 -5.99 8.90 14.92
C GLY A 309 -5.35 7.99 13.87
N CYS A 310 -4.73 8.52 12.82
CA CYS A 310 -3.98 7.72 11.86
C CYS A 310 -2.72 7.12 12.49
N ARG A 311 -2.41 5.86 12.17
CA ARG A 311 -1.26 5.12 12.71
C ARG A 311 -0.37 4.52 11.63
N ASP A 312 -0.71 4.72 10.36
CA ASP A 312 -0.01 4.15 9.20
C ASP A 312 -0.03 5.17 8.05
N VAL A 313 1.14 5.72 7.71
CA VAL A 313 1.30 6.67 6.62
C VAL A 313 2.32 6.12 5.63
N LEU A 314 1.93 6.02 4.36
CA LEU A 314 2.80 5.63 3.24
C LEU A 314 3.09 6.87 2.39
N LEU A 315 4.38 7.19 2.27
CA LEU A 315 4.86 8.24 1.40
C LEU A 315 5.13 7.66 0.01
N LEU A 316 4.39 8.13 -0.98
CA LEU A 316 4.48 7.70 -2.36
C LEU A 316 5.40 8.63 -3.16
N SER A 317 6.23 8.05 -4.01
CA SER A 317 6.93 8.75 -5.07
C SER A 317 6.02 8.90 -6.29
N TYR A 318 6.21 9.98 -7.03
CA TYR A 318 5.56 10.13 -8.32
C TYR A 318 6.19 9.19 -9.37
N ASN A 319 5.34 8.59 -10.21
CA ASN A 319 5.74 7.80 -11.38
C ASN A 319 4.95 8.34 -12.57
N GLY A 320 5.64 8.94 -13.53
CA GLY A 320 5.02 9.64 -14.65
C GLY A 320 5.95 10.65 -15.31
N HIS A 321 5.47 11.27 -16.40
CA HIS A 321 6.27 12.15 -17.25
C HIS A 321 6.38 13.59 -16.73
N ASP A 322 5.51 14.00 -15.79
CA ASP A 322 5.57 15.36 -15.25
C ASP A 322 6.79 15.54 -14.36
N ARG A 323 7.79 16.26 -14.89
CA ARG A 323 9.04 16.54 -14.20
C ARG A 323 8.84 17.41 -12.96
N ALA A 324 7.83 18.27 -12.92
CA ALA A 324 7.58 19.15 -11.78
C ALA A 324 7.11 18.39 -10.53
N LEU A 325 6.62 17.16 -10.69
CA LEU A 325 6.19 16.30 -9.60
C LEU A 325 7.32 15.40 -9.05
N HIS A 326 8.44 15.31 -9.75
CA HIS A 326 9.61 14.55 -9.31
C HIS A 326 10.49 15.39 -8.38
N LEU A 327 10.86 14.84 -7.22
CA LEU A 327 11.88 15.45 -6.38
C LEU A 327 13.23 15.47 -7.10
N ASP A 328 14.03 16.52 -6.91
CA ASP A 328 15.45 16.50 -7.26
C ASP A 328 16.30 15.78 -6.20
N ALA A 329 17.62 15.76 -6.39
CA ALA A 329 18.55 15.11 -5.45
C ALA A 329 18.63 15.82 -4.09
N ALA A 330 18.52 17.14 -4.05
CA ALA A 330 18.56 17.90 -2.79
C ALA A 330 17.26 17.69 -1.99
N GLN A 331 16.12 17.70 -2.67
CA GLN A 331 14.80 17.40 -2.11
C GLN A 331 14.68 15.96 -1.65
N ALA A 332 15.25 14.99 -2.37
CA ALA A 332 15.31 13.60 -1.90
C ALA A 332 16.14 13.45 -0.61
N ARG A 333 17.30 14.14 -0.51
CA ARG A 333 18.08 14.18 0.73
C ARG A 333 17.30 14.86 1.86
N ASP A 334 16.53 15.91 1.56
CA ASP A 334 15.67 16.57 2.54
C ASP A 334 14.57 15.64 3.04
N LEU A 335 13.85 14.98 2.14
CA LEU A 335 12.86 13.95 2.48
C LEU A 335 13.47 12.87 3.38
N SER A 336 14.65 12.36 3.05
CA SER A 336 15.34 11.35 3.86
C SER A 336 15.59 11.82 5.30
N ARG A 337 16.08 13.06 5.49
CA ARG A 337 16.26 13.65 6.83
C ARG A 337 14.93 13.79 7.58
N ARG A 338 13.90 14.32 6.92
CA ARG A 338 12.57 14.51 7.53
C ARG A 338 11.95 13.20 7.96
N VAL A 339 12.00 12.18 7.10
CA VAL A 339 11.52 10.82 7.40
C VAL A 339 12.27 10.22 8.59
N ALA A 340 13.60 10.37 8.66
CA ALA A 340 14.38 9.87 9.78
C ALA A 340 14.01 10.56 11.11
N VAL A 341 13.78 11.87 11.10
CA VAL A 341 13.33 12.63 12.28
C VAL A 341 11.91 12.23 12.67
N LEU A 342 10.97 12.19 11.74
CA LEU A 342 9.58 11.80 11.98
C LEU A 342 9.49 10.37 12.51
N ALA A 343 10.18 9.41 11.91
CA ALA A 343 10.15 8.02 12.36
C ALA A 343 10.64 7.88 13.81
N ARG A 344 11.69 8.60 14.19
CA ARG A 344 12.19 8.63 15.58
C ARG A 344 11.21 9.33 16.53
N ALA A 345 10.67 10.47 16.12
CA ALA A 345 9.76 11.25 16.95
C ALA A 345 8.42 10.53 17.18
N LEU A 346 7.85 9.91 16.15
CA LEU A 346 6.58 9.20 16.22
C LEU A 346 6.72 7.89 17.02
N GLY A 347 7.84 7.17 16.86
CA GLY A 347 8.07 5.90 17.53
C GLY A 347 6.93 4.92 17.24
N SER A 348 6.34 4.32 18.28
CA SER A 348 5.21 3.40 18.12
C SER A 348 3.86 4.08 17.88
N ARG A 349 3.79 5.43 17.85
CA ARG A 349 2.52 6.15 17.67
C ARG A 349 2.05 6.13 16.22
N CYS A 350 2.94 6.03 15.26
CA CYS A 350 2.58 5.93 13.85
C CYS A 350 3.73 5.31 13.06
N GLN A 351 3.39 4.35 12.20
CA GLN A 351 4.33 3.78 11.26
C GLN A 351 4.42 4.66 10.03
N LEU A 352 5.63 5.15 9.72
CA LEU A 352 5.93 5.83 8.47
C LEU A 352 6.56 4.82 7.50
N LYS A 353 5.92 4.64 6.35
CA LYS A 353 6.31 3.71 5.29
C LYS A 353 6.72 4.51 4.06
N LEU A 354 7.64 3.94 3.30
CA LEU A 354 8.07 4.45 2.02
C LEU A 354 7.61 3.47 0.96
N ASP A 355 7.14 3.97 -0.17
CA ASP A 355 6.98 3.10 -1.31
C ASP A 355 8.34 2.59 -1.80
N VAL A 356 8.29 1.50 -2.56
CA VAL A 356 9.50 0.88 -3.10
C VAL A 356 10.06 1.66 -4.29
N CYS A 357 9.26 2.55 -4.89
CA CYS A 357 9.67 3.38 -6.02
C CYS A 357 10.67 4.48 -5.60
N TRP A 358 10.73 4.84 -4.31
CA TRP A 358 11.85 5.61 -3.78
C TRP A 358 13.20 4.94 -4.00
N GLY A 359 13.25 3.62 -4.21
CA GLY A 359 14.48 2.91 -4.58
C GLY A 359 15.62 3.21 -3.61
N GLU A 360 16.81 3.50 -4.13
CA GLU A 360 17.98 3.91 -3.35
C GLU A 360 18.02 5.41 -3.04
N ARG A 361 17.07 6.23 -3.53
CA ARG A 361 17.09 7.71 -3.33
C ARG A 361 17.08 8.16 -1.87
N LEU A 362 16.64 7.28 -0.97
CA LEU A 362 16.48 7.52 0.46
C LEU A 362 17.43 6.63 1.27
N GLU A 363 18.72 6.58 0.91
CA GLU A 363 19.76 5.77 1.58
C GLU A 363 19.80 5.96 3.10
N GLY A 364 19.50 7.17 3.60
CA GLY A 364 19.52 7.49 5.03
C GLY A 364 18.39 6.89 5.85
N VAL A 365 17.42 6.18 5.23
CA VAL A 365 16.27 5.60 5.92
C VAL A 365 16.50 4.10 6.19
N PRO A 366 16.38 3.64 7.45
CA PRO A 366 16.55 2.23 7.78
C PRO A 366 15.57 1.33 7.01
N ARG A 367 16.09 0.26 6.40
CA ARG A 367 15.28 -0.75 5.72
C ARG A 367 15.12 -1.99 6.58
N LEU A 368 13.94 -2.60 6.52
CA LEU A 368 13.70 -3.87 7.21
C LEU A 368 14.37 -5.05 6.46
N PHE A 369 14.48 -4.94 5.13
CA PHE A 369 15.07 -5.91 4.22
C PHE A 369 16.01 -5.22 3.25
N ASP A 370 17.12 -5.88 2.92
CA ASP A 370 18.11 -5.40 1.94
C ASP A 370 17.71 -5.70 0.49
N LYS A 371 16.44 -6.05 0.26
CA LYS A 371 15.94 -6.38 -1.07
C LYS A 371 15.99 -5.13 -1.95
N GLN A 372 16.78 -5.20 -3.01
CA GLN A 372 16.96 -4.11 -3.98
C GLN A 372 15.83 -4.06 -5.02
N ASP A 373 15.10 -5.16 -5.20
CA ASP A 373 14.04 -5.29 -6.21
C ASP A 373 12.63 -5.12 -5.65
N CYS A 374 11.75 -4.42 -6.38
CA CYS A 374 10.38 -4.15 -5.96
C CYS A 374 9.44 -5.36 -5.98
N GLY A 375 9.82 -6.47 -6.61
CA GLY A 375 9.00 -7.68 -6.73
C GLY A 375 7.88 -7.61 -7.77
N ALA A 376 7.71 -6.49 -8.49
CA ALA A 376 6.73 -6.37 -9.58
C ALA A 376 6.94 -7.47 -10.63
N GLY A 377 5.85 -8.11 -11.06
CA GLY A 377 5.88 -9.23 -12.01
C GLY A 377 6.26 -10.58 -11.42
N ARG A 378 6.71 -10.64 -10.15
CA ARG A 378 7.09 -11.87 -9.46
C ARG A 378 6.28 -12.09 -8.18
N GLU A 379 6.43 -11.19 -7.22
CA GLU A 379 5.73 -11.25 -5.93
C GLU A 379 4.33 -10.63 -5.99
N PHE A 380 4.09 -9.73 -6.95
CA PHE A 380 2.75 -9.23 -7.20
C PHE A 380 2.52 -8.95 -8.68
N LEU A 381 1.25 -8.92 -9.06
CA LEU A 381 0.78 -8.51 -10.37
C LEU A 381 -0.30 -7.44 -10.23
N VAL A 382 -0.55 -6.73 -11.32
CA VAL A 382 -1.73 -5.88 -11.49
C VAL A 382 -2.69 -6.55 -12.45
N ILE A 383 -3.98 -6.52 -12.12
CA ILE A 383 -5.07 -6.86 -13.04
C ILE A 383 -5.87 -5.59 -13.30
N THR A 384 -6.01 -5.19 -14.56
CA THR A 384 -6.69 -3.95 -14.97
C THR A 384 -8.19 -4.14 -15.20
N SER A 385 -8.91 -3.03 -15.36
CA SER A 385 -10.36 -3.03 -15.55
C SER A 385 -10.78 -3.57 -16.92
N ASP A 386 -9.88 -3.54 -17.89
CA ASP A 386 -10.01 -4.11 -19.24
C ASP A 386 -9.35 -5.51 -19.34
N ARG A 387 -9.29 -6.21 -18.20
CA ARG A 387 -8.81 -7.60 -18.05
C ARG A 387 -7.42 -7.86 -18.62
N LYS A 388 -6.42 -7.06 -18.21
CA LYS A 388 -5.01 -7.31 -18.54
C LYS A 388 -4.19 -7.51 -17.28
N VAL A 389 -3.19 -8.38 -17.38
CA VAL A 389 -2.14 -8.58 -16.38
C VAL A 389 -0.96 -7.69 -16.70
N MET A 390 -0.44 -6.99 -15.69
CA MET A 390 0.76 -6.16 -15.78
C MET A 390 1.70 -6.42 -14.60
N PRO A 391 3.02 -6.17 -14.73
CA PRO A 391 3.95 -6.27 -13.61
C PRO A 391 3.63 -5.32 -12.44
N CYS A 392 3.26 -4.07 -12.76
CA CYS A 392 2.86 -3.03 -11.81
C CYS A 392 1.96 -1.99 -12.49
N SER A 393 1.38 -1.06 -11.72
CA SER A 393 0.38 -0.12 -12.23
C SER A 393 0.95 0.91 -13.22
N PHE A 394 2.27 1.00 -13.29
CA PHE A 394 3.00 1.95 -14.11
C PHE A 394 3.79 1.27 -15.23
N HIS A 395 3.54 -0.02 -15.49
CA HIS A 395 4.27 -0.77 -16.51
C HIS A 395 3.67 -0.56 -17.90
N HIS A 396 4.47 -0.71 -18.96
CA HIS A 396 3.98 -0.61 -20.35
C HIS A 396 3.50 -1.97 -20.90
N LEU A 397 4.12 -3.07 -20.45
CA LEU A 397 3.65 -4.43 -20.76
C LEU A 397 2.29 -4.73 -20.14
N ALA A 398 1.40 -5.30 -20.95
CA ALA A 398 0.10 -5.78 -20.54
C ALA A 398 -0.29 -7.02 -21.35
N PHE A 399 -0.82 -8.04 -20.67
CA PHE A 399 -1.22 -9.32 -21.28
C PHE A 399 -2.71 -9.53 -21.07
N PRO A 400 -3.53 -9.76 -22.11
CA PRO A 400 -4.97 -10.00 -21.94
C PRO A 400 -5.22 -11.31 -21.21
N VAL A 401 -6.23 -11.31 -20.33
CA VAL A 401 -6.64 -12.49 -19.55
C VAL A 401 -8.16 -12.55 -19.44
N THR A 402 -8.70 -13.76 -19.33
CA THR A 402 -10.13 -13.99 -19.11
C THR A 402 -10.42 -14.82 -17.88
N SER A 403 -9.45 -15.66 -17.48
CA SER A 403 -9.58 -16.62 -16.39
C SER A 403 -8.39 -16.57 -15.41
N ALA A 404 -8.56 -17.16 -14.22
CA ALA A 404 -7.48 -17.33 -13.25
C ALA A 404 -6.32 -18.16 -13.84
N ARG A 405 -6.64 -19.12 -14.71
CA ARG A 405 -5.66 -19.94 -15.41
C ARG A 405 -4.78 -19.08 -16.33
N ASP A 406 -5.39 -18.21 -17.13
CA ASP A 406 -4.66 -17.33 -18.04
C ASP A 406 -3.66 -16.45 -17.26
N VAL A 407 -4.08 -15.92 -16.11
CA VAL A 407 -3.21 -15.12 -15.22
C VAL A 407 -2.01 -15.95 -14.74
N MET A 408 -2.24 -17.20 -14.33
CA MET A 408 -1.17 -18.09 -13.88
C MET A 408 -0.24 -18.51 -15.04
N ASP A 409 -0.79 -18.78 -16.22
CA ASP A 409 -0.02 -19.12 -17.42
C ASP A 409 0.89 -17.94 -17.84
N VAL A 410 0.38 -16.70 -17.79
CA VAL A 410 1.19 -15.49 -17.98
C VAL A 410 2.27 -15.38 -16.90
N TRP A 411 1.93 -15.56 -15.62
CA TRP A 411 2.89 -15.46 -14.53
C TRP A 411 4.02 -16.50 -14.60
N HIS A 412 3.71 -17.72 -15.05
CA HIS A 412 4.70 -18.78 -15.22
C HIS A 412 5.50 -18.64 -16.53
N GLY A 413 4.83 -18.41 -17.65
CA GLY A 413 5.43 -18.40 -18.98
C GLY A 413 6.17 -17.11 -19.32
N GLN A 414 5.75 -15.97 -18.76
CA GLN A 414 6.31 -14.65 -19.10
C GLN A 414 7.19 -14.05 -18.01
N ARG A 415 7.76 -14.87 -17.10
CA ARG A 415 8.54 -14.40 -15.95
C ARG A 415 9.64 -13.40 -16.30
N ALA A 416 10.38 -13.64 -17.38
CA ALA A 416 11.47 -12.74 -17.81
C ALA A 416 10.93 -11.37 -18.23
N GLN A 417 9.85 -11.34 -19.02
CA GLN A 417 9.21 -10.10 -19.44
C GLN A 417 8.57 -9.37 -18.25
N LEU A 418 7.89 -10.10 -17.36
CA LEU A 418 7.26 -9.53 -16.17
C LEU A 418 8.27 -8.95 -15.18
N ALA A 419 9.48 -9.50 -15.11
CA ALA A 419 10.56 -8.99 -14.26
C ALA A 419 11.25 -7.73 -14.79
N SER A 420 10.92 -7.29 -16.02
CA SER A 420 11.52 -6.10 -16.62
C SER A 420 11.20 -4.81 -15.85
N ALA A 421 11.99 -3.77 -16.13
CA ALA A 421 11.75 -2.44 -15.61
C ALA A 421 10.66 -1.73 -16.42
N SER A 422 9.90 -0.86 -15.76
CA SER A 422 9.01 0.04 -16.50
C SER A 422 9.85 1.10 -17.23
N THR A 423 9.38 1.48 -18.41
CA THR A 423 9.90 2.61 -19.18
C THR A 423 9.42 3.96 -18.64
N LEU A 424 8.44 3.96 -17.72
CA LEU A 424 7.91 5.18 -17.13
C LEU A 424 8.92 5.82 -16.15
N PRO A 425 9.13 7.15 -16.20
CA PRO A 425 10.00 7.83 -15.24
C PRO A 425 9.47 7.68 -13.80
N GLY A 426 10.39 7.45 -12.85
CA GLY A 426 10.11 7.13 -11.45
C GLY A 426 10.34 5.66 -11.09
N CYS A 427 10.52 4.76 -12.06
CA CYS A 427 10.72 3.35 -11.78
C CYS A 427 12.03 3.10 -11.00
N ALA A 428 11.94 2.43 -9.84
CA ALA A 428 13.12 2.06 -9.05
C ALA A 428 14.08 1.09 -9.75
N ARG A 429 13.60 0.30 -10.72
CA ARG A 429 14.42 -0.65 -11.51
C ARG A 429 15.17 0.01 -12.67
N THR A 430 14.80 1.23 -13.04
CA THR A 430 15.43 1.94 -14.16
C THR A 430 16.61 2.75 -13.62
N PRO A 431 17.81 2.67 -14.22
CA PRO A 431 18.95 3.48 -13.81
C PRO A 431 18.58 4.98 -13.77
N GLY A 432 18.95 5.67 -12.69
CA GLY A 432 18.56 7.06 -12.47
C GLY A 432 17.05 7.30 -12.47
N HIS A 433 16.25 6.27 -12.25
CA HIS A 433 14.79 6.26 -12.29
C HIS A 433 14.17 6.69 -13.61
N GLY A 434 14.93 6.63 -14.72
CA GLY A 434 14.48 7.15 -16.00
C GLY A 434 14.20 8.66 -15.98
N LEU A 435 14.81 9.40 -15.04
CA LEU A 435 14.65 10.86 -14.96
C LEU A 435 15.63 11.60 -15.89
N SER A 436 16.74 10.96 -16.26
CA SER A 436 17.70 11.51 -17.22
C SER A 436 17.16 11.57 -18.66
N SER A 437 16.16 10.77 -19.01
CA SER A 437 15.48 10.87 -20.32
C SER A 437 14.47 12.01 -20.38
N LEU A 438 14.10 12.61 -19.24
CA LEU A 438 13.31 13.84 -19.19
C LEU A 438 14.14 15.11 -19.45
N SER A 439 15.48 14.97 -19.54
CA SER A 439 16.37 16.04 -20.01
C SER A 439 16.28 16.18 -21.53
N GLY A 440 15.15 16.68 -22.02
CA GLY A 440 15.14 17.44 -23.25
C GLY A 440 15.92 18.72 -23.03
N ALA A 441 17.24 18.67 -23.17
CA ALA A 441 17.92 19.79 -23.80
C ALA A 441 17.57 19.70 -25.29
N PRO A 442 17.15 20.79 -25.96
CA PRO A 442 17.02 20.75 -27.40
C PRO A 442 18.38 20.38 -27.98
N SER A 443 18.41 19.32 -28.78
CA SER A 443 19.56 18.91 -29.60
C SER A 443 19.94 20.01 -30.58
#